data_AF-A0A2G6JHQ1-F1
#
_entry.id   AF-A0A2G6JHQ1-F1
#
_cell.length_a   1.000
_cell.length_b   1.000
_cell.length_c   1.000
_cell.angle_alpha   90.00
_cell.angle_beta   90.00
_cell.angle_gamma   90.00
#
_symmetry.space_group_name_H-M   'P 1'
#
loop_
_entity.id
_entity.type
_entity.pdbx_description
1 polymer ?
#
loop_
_entity_poly.entity_id
_entity_poly.type
_entity_poly.pdbx_seq_one_letter_code
_entity_poly.pdbx_strand_id
1 'polypeptide(L)' 'MEQGSRNLCRATAAWMSAVSFSLIYLVSLFVGASWQSATIRGLGFAFAVWFLGRILLRPLVDTVIDVLTETERKRREAQE' A
#
# COMPACT_ATOMS: atom_id res chain seq x y z
N MET A 1 0.62 -11.28 -17.31
CA MET A 1 0.76 -9.99 -16.59
C MET A 1 0.11 -10.00 -15.20
N GLU A 2 -0.92 -10.82 -14.92
CA GLU A 2 -1.62 -10.86 -13.60
C GLU A 2 -0.76 -11.23 -12.37
N GLN A 3 0.19 -12.17 -12.49
CA GLN A 3 0.99 -12.60 -11.32
C GLN A 3 1.98 -11.52 -10.85
N GLY A 4 2.57 -10.74 -11.77
CA GLY A 4 3.48 -9.64 -11.43
C GLY A 4 2.78 -8.52 -10.67
N SER A 5 1.60 -8.10 -11.14
CA SER A 5 0.76 -7.08 -10.49
C SER A 5 0.32 -7.51 -9.08
N ARG A 6 -0.10 -8.77 -8.90
CA ARG A 6 -0.48 -9.29 -7.57
C ARG A 6 0.70 -9.32 -6.58
N ASN A 7 1.90 -9.65 -7.05
CA ASN A 7 3.09 -9.69 -6.20
C ASN A 7 3.53 -8.27 -5.79
N LEU A 8 3.50 -7.31 -6.72
CA LEU A 8 3.75 -5.90 -6.43
C LEU A 8 2.73 -5.34 -5.43
N CYS A 9 1.43 -5.56 -5.63
CA CYS A 9 0.40 -5.16 -4.67
C CYS A 9 0.62 -5.75 -3.28
N ARG A 10 1.01 -7.03 -3.19
CA ARG A 10 1.32 -7.67 -1.91
C ARG A 10 2.56 -7.06 -1.24
N ALA A 11 3.62 -6.82 -2.01
CA ALA A 11 4.85 -6.23 -1.51
C ALA A 11 4.62 -4.79 -1.03
N THR A 12 3.92 -3.98 -1.80
CA THR A 12 3.56 -2.60 -1.45
C THR A 12 2.64 -2.56 -0.22
N ALA A 13 1.62 -3.41 -0.16
CA ALA A 13 0.76 -3.50 1.03
C ALA A 13 1.55 -3.91 2.29
N ALA A 14 2.48 -4.86 2.17
CA ALA A 14 3.34 -5.27 3.28
C ALA A 14 4.24 -4.11 3.75
N TRP A 15 4.83 -3.37 2.80
CA TRP A 15 5.65 -2.20 3.10
C TRP A 15 4.86 -1.08 3.80
N MET A 16 3.69 -0.73 3.28
CA MET A 16 2.82 0.29 3.90
C MET A 16 2.40 -0.11 5.31
N SER A 17 2.15 -1.40 5.55
CA SER A 17 1.77 -1.92 6.86
C SER A 17 2.94 -1.85 7.85
N ALA A 18 4.15 -2.21 7.41
CA ALA A 18 5.35 -2.14 8.24
C ALA A 18 5.71 -0.69 8.62
N VAL A 19 5.61 0.25 7.67
CA VAL A 19 5.84 1.68 7.93
C VAL A 19 4.81 2.23 8.91
N SER A 20 3.54 1.88 8.71
CA SER A 20 2.44 2.33 9.59
C SER A 20 2.58 1.76 11.01
N PHE A 21 2.99 0.50 11.14
CA PHE A 21 3.32 -0.13 12.43
C PHE A 21 4.41 0.67 13.14
N SER A 22 5.54 0.90 12.47
CA SER A 22 6.71 1.59 13.06
C SER A 22 6.37 3.01 13.50
N LEU A 23 5.60 3.76 12.70
CA LEU A 23 5.14 5.11 13.04
C LEU A 23 4.27 5.11 14.30
N ILE A 24 3.22 4.27 14.34
CA ILE A 24 2.29 4.21 15.47
C ILE A 24 3.00 3.71 16.74
N TYR A 25 3.90 2.75 16.60
CA TYR A 25 4.70 2.23 17.70
C TYR A 25 5.61 3.31 18.29
N LEU A 26 6.38 4.01 17.45
CA LEU A 26 7.27 5.10 17.89
C LEU A 26 6.49 6.26 18.52
N VAL A 27 5.39 6.69 17.90
CA VAL A 27 4.52 7.75 18.45
C VAL A 27 3.94 7.33 19.80
N SER A 28 3.49 6.08 19.93
CA SER A 28 2.93 5.57 21.19
C SER A 28 3.97 5.53 22.30
N LEU A 29 5.21 5.11 22.00
CA LEU A 29 6.32 5.17 22.95
C LEU A 29 6.67 6.61 23.33
N PHE A 30 6.65 7.54 22.38
CA PHE A 30 6.94 8.95 22.63
C PHE A 30 5.90 9.62 23.54
N VAL A 31 4.64 9.17 23.45
CA VAL A 31 3.53 9.60 24.31
C VAL A 31 3.58 8.92 25.70
N GLY A 32 4.60 8.08 25.95
CA GLY A 32 4.79 7.39 27.23
C GLY A 32 3.90 6.16 27.42
N ALA A 33 3.33 5.61 26.35
CA ALA A 33 2.59 4.36 26.43
C ALA A 33 3.54 3.19 26.77
N SER A 34 3.02 2.20 27.50
CA SER A 34 3.77 0.97 27.75
C SER A 34 4.07 0.24 26.43
N TRP A 35 5.19 -0.47 26.38
CA TRP A 35 5.62 -1.26 25.23
C TRP A 35 4.51 -2.23 24.75
N GLN A 36 3.75 -2.83 25.67
CA GLN A 36 2.61 -3.70 25.36
C GLN A 36 1.48 -2.93 24.67
N SER A 37 1.07 -1.78 25.21
CA SER A 37 0.02 -0.95 24.61
C SER A 37 0.43 -0.40 23.25
N ALA A 38 1.69 0.04 23.10
CA ALA A 38 2.24 0.53 21.84
C ALA A 38 2.23 -0.57 20.76
N THR A 39 2.61 -1.79 21.15
CA THR A 39 2.62 -2.96 20.25
C THR A 39 1.22 -3.34 19.78
N ILE A 40 0.23 -3.40 20.69
CA ILE A 40 -1.16 -3.74 20.34
C ILE A 40 -1.77 -2.69 19.40
N ARG A 41 -1.58 -1.39 19.70
CA ARG A 41 -2.08 -0.30 18.85
C ARG A 41 -1.40 -0.30 17.48
N GLY A 42 -0.08 -0.49 17.45
CA GLY A 42 0.70 -0.63 16.23
C GLY A 42 0.21 -1.79 15.38
N LEU A 43 0.04 -2.98 15.95
CA LEU A 43 -0.45 -4.18 15.26
C LEU A 43 -1.86 -3.99 14.70
N GLY A 44 -2.78 -3.42 15.51
CA GLY A 44 -4.14 -3.13 15.06
C GLY A 44 -4.15 -2.16 13.88
N PHE A 45 -3.34 -1.11 13.94
CA PHE A 45 -3.25 -0.13 12.85
C PHE A 45 -2.59 -0.72 11.60
N ALA A 46 -1.52 -1.51 11.76
CA ALA A 46 -0.85 -2.20 10.67
C ALA A 46 -1.78 -3.18 9.95
N PHE A 47 -2.60 -3.92 10.70
CA PHE A 47 -3.59 -4.83 10.15
C PHE A 47 -4.70 -4.07 9.40
N ALA A 48 -5.18 -2.95 9.96
CA ALA A 48 -6.15 -2.10 9.30
C ALA A 48 -5.60 -1.55 7.97
N VAL A 49 -4.37 -1.02 7.96
CA VAL A 49 -3.70 -0.51 6.75
C VAL A 49 -3.46 -1.63 5.74
N TRP A 50 -3.06 -2.82 6.19
CA TRP A 50 -2.89 -3.97 5.32
C TRP A 50 -4.19 -4.34 4.60
N PHE A 51 -5.28 -4.42 5.36
CA PHE A 51 -6.61 -4.76 4.83
C PHE A 51 -7.11 -3.67 3.87
N LEU A 52 -7.00 -2.41 4.27
CA LEU A 52 -7.40 -1.26 3.47
C LEU A 52 -6.58 -1.16 2.17
N GLY A 53 -5.26 -1.36 2.28
CA GLY A 53 -4.36 -1.41 1.13
C GLY A 53 -4.76 -2.51 0.16
N ARG A 54 -5.19 -3.68 0.65
CA ARG A 54 -5.65 -4.77 -0.22
C ARG A 54 -6.92 -4.42 -1.01
N ILE A 55 -7.80 -3.61 -0.44
CA ILE A 55 -9.04 -3.16 -1.09
C ILE A 55 -8.75 -2.00 -2.06
N LEU A 56 -7.98 -0.98 -1.64
CA LEU A 56 -7.72 0.21 -2.45
C LEU A 56 -6.66 0.01 -3.54
N LEU A 57 -5.67 -0.87 -3.34
CA LEU A 57 -4.62 -1.08 -4.35
C LEU A 57 -5.16 -1.71 -5.63
N ARG A 58 -6.26 -2.48 -5.56
CA ARG A 58 -6.89 -3.07 -6.75
C ARG A 58 -7.40 -2.00 -7.74
N PRO A 59 -8.37 -1.14 -7.37
CA PRO A 59 -8.88 -0.12 -8.29
C PRO A 59 -7.79 0.89 -8.67
N LEU A 60 -6.84 1.19 -7.78
CA LEU A 60 -5.72 2.07 -8.09
C LEU A 60 -4.83 1.48 -9.20
N VAL A 61 -4.48 0.19 -9.10
CA VAL A 61 -3.67 -0.48 -10.12
C VAL A 61 -4.42 -0.60 -11.44
N ASP A 62 -5.71 -0.92 -11.42
CA ASP A 62 -6.53 -0.98 -12.63
C ASP A 62 -6.57 0.40 -13.32
N THR A 63 -6.78 1.48 -12.56
CA THR A 63 -6.77 2.86 -13.10
C THR A 63 -5.41 3.23 -13.70
N VAL A 64 -4.31 2.88 -13.03
CA VAL A 64 -2.95 3.16 -13.52
C VAL A 64 -2.66 2.39 -14.81
N ILE A 65 -3.09 1.12 -14.91
CA ILE A 65 -2.92 0.32 -16.12
C ILE A 65 -3.73 0.91 -17.28
N ASP A 66 -4.97 1.34 -17.04
CA ASP A 66 -5.80 1.97 -18.07
C ASP A 66 -5.16 3.26 -18.59
N VAL A 67 -4.67 4.12 -17.69
CA VAL A 67 -3.98 5.36 -18.07
C VAL A 67 -2.69 5.09 -18.86
N LEU A 68 -1.90 4.09 -18.45
CA LEU A 68 -0.69 3.71 -19.18
C LEU A 68 -1.01 3.18 -20.58
N THR A 69 -2.05 2.35 -20.69
CA THR A 69 -2.51 1.80 -21.97
C THR A 69 -2.98 2.90 -22.92
N GLU A 70 -3.74 3.88 -22.40
CA GLU A 70 -4.18 5.03 -23.19
C GLU A 70 -3.01 5.93 -23.61
N THR A 71 -2.00 6.08 -22.75
CA THR A 71 -0.78 6.85 -23.06
C THR A 71 0.06 6.16 -24.13
N GLU A 72 0.23 4.83 -24.07
CA GLU A 72 0.92 4.08 -25.12
C GLU A 72 0.18 4.15 -26.46
N ARG A 73 -1.15 4.07 -26.43
CA ARG A 73 -1.97 4.21 -27.64
C ARG A 73 -1.77 5.58 -28.30
N LYS A 74 -1.82 6.67 -27.52
CA LYS A 74 -1.55 8.03 -28.02
C LYS A 74 -0.13 8.18 -28.57
N ARG A 75 0.87 7.52 -27.97
CA ARG A 75 2.25 7.52 -28.51
C ARG A 75 2.36 6.79 -29.85
N ARG A 76 1.64 5.69 -30.05
CA ARG A 76 1.62 4.97 -31.33
C ARG A 76 0.92 5.78 -32.42
N GLU A 77 -0.23 6.38 -32.10
CA GLU A 77 -0.96 7.27 -33.02
C GLU A 77 -0.17 8.54 -33.38
N ALA A 78 0.76 8.99 -32.53
CA ALA A 78 1.64 10.13 -32.80
C ALA A 78 2.95 9.76 -33.55
N GLN A 79 3.22 8.46 -33.74
CA GLN A 79 4.37 7.96 -34.49
C GLN A 79 4.01 7.47 -35.91
N GLU A 80 2.71 7.32 -36.20
CA GLU A 80 2.17 7.21 -37.57
C GLU A 80 1.92 8.60 -38.18
#